data_AF-A0A838GDY1-F1
#
_entry.id   AF-A0A838GDY1-F1
#
_cell.length_a   1.000
_cell.length_b   1.000
_cell.length_c   1.000
_cell.angle_alpha   90.00
_cell.angle_beta   90.00
_cell.angle_gamma   90.00
#
_symmetry.space_group_name_H-M   'P 1'
#
loop_
_entity.id
_entity.type
_entity.pdbx_description
1 polymer ?
#
loop_
_entity_poly.entity_id
_entity_poly.type
_entity_poly.pdbx_seq_one_letter_code
_entity_poly.pdbx_strand_id
1 'polypeptide(L)'
;MAIDQVFTGTWRGISRFSWRWLSIAVVPMDEREQANTFVWKQGKDLVTLSKAGESWQVSCLTQGRLMGPRLKVYEAVHRQAKFAAWDVMAKVISVTHDEEEGVEVAVRAAQWMRRSDASTASSPGA
;
A
#
# COMPACT_ATOMS: atom_id res chain seq x y z
N MET A 1 -29.29 -26.97 -19.41
CA MET A 1 -28.26 -26.98 -18.36
C MET A 1 -26.92 -26.77 -19.05
N ALA A 2 -26.30 -25.63 -18.78
CA ALA A 2 -24.97 -25.22 -19.22
C ALA A 2 -23.91 -25.65 -18.19
N ILE A 3 -22.62 -25.42 -18.54
CA ILE A 3 -21.33 -25.71 -17.85
C ILE A 3 -20.52 -26.68 -18.74
N ASP A 4 -19.28 -26.44 -19.16
CA ASP A 4 -18.33 -25.34 -19.07
C ASP A 4 -17.36 -25.54 -20.25
N GLN A 5 -17.12 -24.52 -21.07
CA GLN A 5 -16.12 -24.61 -22.13
C GLN A 5 -14.75 -24.22 -21.55
N VAL A 6 -13.90 -25.24 -21.43
CA VAL A 6 -12.46 -25.12 -21.17
C VAL A 6 -11.82 -24.28 -22.26
N PHE A 7 -11.41 -23.04 -21.94
CA PHE A 7 -10.61 -22.21 -22.83
C PHE A 7 -9.12 -22.37 -22.49
N THR A 8 -8.47 -23.26 -23.25
CA THR A 8 -7.01 -23.34 -23.33
C THR A 8 -6.49 -22.13 -24.09
N GLY A 9 -5.95 -21.14 -23.38
CA GLY A 9 -5.31 -19.96 -23.93
C GLY A 9 -3.85 -19.87 -23.51
N THR A 10 -2.96 -20.39 -24.34
CA THR A 10 -1.51 -20.32 -24.21
C THR A 10 -1.00 -18.88 -24.31
N TRP A 11 -0.47 -18.31 -23.23
CA TRP A 11 0.25 -17.04 -23.25
C TRP A 11 1.75 -17.31 -23.40
N ARG A 12 2.23 -17.29 -24.66
CA ARG A 12 3.66 -17.07 -24.96
C ARG A 12 3.91 -15.57 -24.93
N GLY A 13 4.75 -15.13 -23.99
CA GLY A 13 5.18 -13.74 -23.85
C GLY A 13 6.22 -13.57 -22.74
N ILE A 14 7.32 -14.32 -22.83
CA ILE A 14 8.48 -14.16 -21.94
C ILE A 14 9.38 -13.04 -22.49
N SER A 15 9.86 -12.20 -21.57
CA SER A 15 11.03 -11.30 -21.65
C SER A 15 10.74 -9.80 -21.78
N ARG A 16 10.84 -9.11 -20.65
CA ARG A 16 12.10 -8.45 -20.26
C ARG A 16 12.28 -8.49 -18.74
N PHE A 17 13.10 -9.44 -18.30
CA PHE A 17 13.79 -9.43 -17.02
C PHE A 17 14.51 -8.08 -16.85
N SER A 18 14.03 -7.24 -15.94
CA SER A 18 14.86 -6.20 -15.31
C SER A 18 15.20 -6.69 -13.91
N TRP A 19 16.24 -7.53 -13.83
CA TRP A 19 16.96 -7.82 -12.61
C TRP A 19 17.81 -6.59 -12.27
N ARG A 20 17.20 -5.59 -11.65
CA ARG A 20 17.93 -4.49 -11.04
C ARG A 20 17.42 -4.27 -9.62
N TRP A 21 18.18 -4.85 -8.70
CA TRP A 21 18.29 -4.49 -7.28
C TRP A 21 17.01 -4.62 -6.44
N LEU A 22 16.85 -5.79 -5.83
CA LEU A 22 16.22 -5.90 -4.50
C LEU A 22 17.09 -5.14 -3.49
N SER A 23 16.98 -3.82 -3.44
CA SER A 23 17.43 -3.04 -2.29
C SER A 23 16.46 -3.34 -1.17
N ILE A 24 16.81 -4.33 -0.34
CA ILE A 24 16.13 -4.59 0.92
C ILE A 24 16.39 -3.39 1.82
N ALA A 25 15.55 -2.38 1.73
CA ALA A 25 15.55 -1.27 2.67
C ALA A 25 14.91 -1.77 3.97
N VAL A 26 15.75 -2.09 4.95
CA VAL A 26 15.31 -2.17 6.35
C VAL A 26 14.99 -0.74 6.76
N VAL A 27 13.71 -0.42 6.89
CA VAL A 27 13.28 0.93 7.27
C VAL A 27 13.06 0.95 8.78
N PRO A 28 13.94 1.61 9.57
CA PRO A 28 13.59 1.97 10.94
C PRO A 28 12.46 3.00 10.86
N MET A 29 11.29 2.64 11.39
CA MET A 29 10.13 3.51 11.39
C MET A 29 10.25 4.45 12.61
N ASP A 30 10.63 5.70 12.39
CA ASP A 30 10.76 6.71 13.44
C ASP A 30 9.39 7.00 14.09
N GLU A 31 9.31 7.08 15.42
CA GLU A 31 8.03 7.27 16.14
C GLU A 31 7.31 8.57 15.75
N ARG A 32 8.05 9.57 15.26
CA ARG A 32 7.51 10.85 14.79
C ARG A 32 6.81 10.76 13.44
N GLU A 33 7.16 9.81 12.58
CA GLU A 33 6.48 9.60 11.30
C GLU A 33 5.09 8.97 11.47
N GLN A 34 4.84 8.29 12.59
CA GLN A 34 3.55 7.65 12.87
C GLN A 34 2.41 8.68 13.02
N ALA A 35 2.71 9.90 13.50
CA ALA A 35 1.68 10.91 13.72
C ALA A 35 1.04 11.43 12.41
N ASN A 36 1.77 11.35 11.29
CA ASN A 36 1.29 11.82 9.98
C ASN A 36 1.24 10.69 8.92
N THR A 37 1.14 9.45 9.39
CA THR A 37 1.07 8.27 8.52
C THR A 37 -0.12 7.42 8.94
N PHE A 38 -0.98 7.09 7.99
CA PHE A 38 -1.99 6.06 8.18
C PHE A 38 -1.31 4.70 8.17
N VAL A 39 -1.60 3.88 9.18
CA VAL A 39 -0.99 2.56 9.34
C VAL A 39 -2.09 1.53 9.52
N TRP A 40 -2.07 0.52 8.67
CA TRP A 40 -2.83 -0.71 8.86
C TRP A 40 -1.86 -1.87 9.07
N LYS A 41 -2.17 -2.76 10.01
CA LYS A 41 -1.29 -3.86 10.41
C LYS A 41 -2.10 -5.13 10.58
N GLN A 42 -1.63 -6.23 9.99
CA GLN A 42 -2.19 -7.55 10.20
C GLN A 42 -1.06 -8.58 10.30
N GLY A 43 -0.94 -9.23 11.46
CA GLY A 43 0.12 -10.18 11.74
C GLY A 43 1.52 -9.59 11.48
N LYS A 44 2.19 -10.14 10.47
CA LYS A 44 3.56 -9.76 10.03
C LYS A 44 3.57 -8.64 8.99
N ASP A 45 2.43 -8.30 8.43
CA ASP A 45 2.28 -7.37 7.32
C ASP A 45 1.80 -6.01 7.82
N LEU A 46 2.31 -4.95 7.21
CA LEU A 46 2.02 -3.57 7.56
C LEU A 46 1.91 -2.75 6.29
N VAL A 47 0.76 -2.12 6.09
CA VAL A 47 0.51 -1.19 5.00
C VAL A 47 0.53 0.23 5.58
N THR A 48 1.40 1.08 5.06
CA THR A 48 1.40 2.51 5.39
C THR A 48 0.94 3.35 4.23
N LEU A 49 0.36 4.48 4.57
CA LEU A 49 0.04 5.57 3.67
C LEU A 49 0.50 6.88 4.31
N SER A 50 1.41 7.58 3.67
CA SER A 50 1.92 8.87 4.11
C SER A 50 1.72 9.94 3.04
N LYS A 51 1.71 11.20 3.45
CA LYS A 51 1.67 12.34 2.55
C LYS A 51 3.10 12.82 2.27
N ALA A 52 3.49 12.85 1.00
CA ALA A 52 4.79 13.30 0.52
C ALA A 52 4.61 14.53 -0.38
N GLY A 53 4.54 15.71 0.23
CA GLY A 53 4.24 16.97 -0.47
C GLY A 53 2.81 16.96 -1.04
N GLU A 54 2.70 17.06 -2.37
CA GLU A 54 1.41 16.95 -3.09
C GLU A 54 1.00 15.52 -3.45
N SER A 55 1.85 14.54 -3.16
CA SER A 55 1.61 13.13 -3.51
C SER A 55 1.39 12.27 -2.26
N TRP A 56 0.83 11.10 -2.49
CA TRP A 56 0.55 10.08 -1.49
C TRP A 56 1.43 8.87 -1.72
N GLN A 57 2.12 8.44 -0.68
CA GLN A 57 3.03 7.30 -0.75
C GLN A 57 2.41 6.13 0.00
N VAL A 58 2.21 5.03 -0.71
CA VAL A 58 1.75 3.76 -0.14
C VAL A 58 2.95 2.85 -0.05
N SER A 59 3.16 2.23 1.11
CA SER A 59 4.20 1.20 1.25
C SER A 59 3.66 -0.02 1.99
N CYS A 60 4.17 -1.19 1.63
CA CYS A 60 3.88 -2.43 2.34
C CYS A 60 5.18 -3.01 2.87
N LEU A 61 5.21 -3.28 4.17
CA LEU A 61 6.29 -3.96 4.85
C LEU A 61 5.81 -5.33 5.31
N THR A 62 6.65 -6.35 5.18
CA THR A 62 6.39 -7.69 5.70
C THR A 62 7.53 -8.12 6.61
N GLN A 63 7.22 -8.90 7.65
CA GLN A 63 8.23 -9.54 8.48
C GLN A 63 8.50 -10.95 7.96
N GLY A 64 9.76 -11.25 7.64
CA GLY A 64 10.19 -12.57 7.19
C GLY A 64 10.00 -13.65 8.27
N ARG A 65 9.99 -14.93 7.85
CA ARG A 65 9.76 -16.10 8.73
C ARG A 65 10.70 -16.19 9.94
N LEU A 66 11.89 -15.61 9.84
CA LEU A 66 12.90 -15.61 10.91
C LEU A 66 12.71 -14.46 11.92
N MET A 67 11.56 -13.78 11.92
CA MET A 67 11.26 -12.65 12.82
C MET A 67 12.34 -11.55 12.79
N GLY A 68 13.05 -11.41 11.67
CA GLY A 68 14.01 -10.35 11.44
C GLY A 68 13.36 -8.98 11.23
N PRO A 69 14.15 -7.95 10.89
CA PRO A 69 13.62 -6.61 10.59
C PRO A 69 12.55 -6.66 9.50
N ARG A 70 11.57 -5.76 9.58
CA ARG A 70 10.54 -5.66 8.54
C ARG A 70 11.17 -5.21 7.23
N LEU A 71 10.80 -5.89 6.16
CA LEU A 71 11.29 -5.66 4.83
C LEU A 71 10.21 -4.92 4.05
N LYS A 72 10.56 -3.79 3.44
CA LYS A 72 9.66 -3.12 2.51
C LYS A 72 9.57 -3.94 1.22
N VAL A 73 8.39 -4.48 0.94
CA VAL A 73 8.11 -5.31 -0.24
C VAL A 73 7.40 -4.56 -1.36
N TYR A 74 6.80 -3.41 -1.01
CA TYR A 74 6.09 -2.59 -1.97
C TYR A 74 6.22 -1.11 -1.60
N GLU A 75 6.33 -0.28 -2.62
CA GLU A 75 6.29 1.17 -2.51
C GLU A 75 5.74 1.76 -3.80
N ALA A 76 4.78 2.65 -3.68
CA ALA A 76 4.26 3.42 -4.80
C ALA A 76 3.90 4.84 -4.37
N VAL A 77 4.05 5.77 -5.30
CA VAL A 77 3.70 7.18 -5.11
C VAL A 77 2.61 7.54 -6.10
N HIS A 78 1.53 8.12 -5.57
CA HIS A 78 0.33 8.46 -6.30
C HIS A 78 0.03 9.94 -6.15
N ARG A 79 -0.14 10.65 -7.25
CA ARG A 79 -0.51 12.08 -7.21
C ARG A 79 -1.96 12.28 -6.74
N GLN A 80 -2.85 11.34 -7.05
CA GLN A 80 -4.26 11.44 -6.70
C GLN A 80 -4.58 10.58 -5.47
N ALA A 81 -5.22 11.17 -4.47
CA ALA A 81 -5.66 10.49 -3.24
C ALA A 81 -6.53 9.26 -3.54
N LYS A 82 -7.36 9.33 -4.58
CA LYS A 82 -8.22 8.22 -5.01
C LYS A 82 -7.42 6.98 -5.41
N PHE A 83 -6.34 7.14 -6.17
CA PHE A 83 -5.48 6.02 -6.57
C PHE A 83 -4.69 5.47 -5.39
N ALA A 84 -4.24 6.33 -4.48
CA ALA A 84 -3.62 5.87 -3.24
C ALA A 84 -4.58 5.04 -2.38
N ALA A 85 -5.85 5.45 -2.26
CA ALA A 85 -6.86 4.70 -1.51
C ALA A 85 -7.14 3.32 -2.14
N TRP A 86 -7.24 3.26 -3.47
CA TRP A 86 -7.42 2.00 -4.19
C TRP A 86 -6.21 1.09 -4.09
N ASP A 87 -5.00 1.65 -4.08
CA ASP A 87 -3.79 0.86 -3.89
C ASP A 87 -3.72 0.30 -2.46
N VAL A 88 -4.06 1.09 -1.44
CA VAL A 88 -4.22 0.60 -0.06
C VAL A 88 -5.23 -0.55 -0.01
N MET A 89 -6.40 -0.40 -0.64
CA MET A 89 -7.41 -1.46 -0.76
C MET A 89 -6.79 -2.74 -1.36
N ALA A 90 -6.13 -2.63 -2.51
CA ALA A 90 -5.53 -3.77 -3.19
C ALA A 90 -4.46 -4.45 -2.34
N LYS A 91 -3.65 -3.69 -1.58
CA LYS A 91 -2.65 -4.27 -0.67
C LYS A 91 -3.31 -4.99 0.50
N VAL A 92 -4.32 -4.39 1.11
CA VAL A 92 -5.05 -5.03 2.22
C VAL A 92 -5.67 -6.34 1.74
N ILE A 93 -6.41 -6.34 0.62
CA ILE A 93 -7.02 -7.55 0.04
C ILE A 93 -5.95 -8.61 -0.26
N SER A 94 -4.79 -8.21 -0.78
CA SER A 94 -3.71 -9.16 -1.07
C SER A 94 -3.10 -9.82 0.18
N VAL A 95 -3.21 -9.16 1.33
CA VAL A 95 -2.70 -9.66 2.61
C VAL A 95 -3.79 -10.49 3.32
N THR A 96 -4.99 -9.94 3.43
CA THR A 96 -6.12 -10.52 4.18
C THR A 96 -6.82 -11.64 3.43
N HIS A 97 -6.80 -11.59 2.09
CA HIS A 97 -7.68 -12.37 1.21
C HIS A 97 -9.18 -12.10 1.47
N ASP A 98 -9.49 -10.92 2.02
CA ASP A 98 -10.83 -10.45 2.38
C ASP A 98 -11.08 -9.09 1.71
N GLU A 99 -12.06 -9.07 0.80
CA GLU A 99 -12.47 -7.87 0.06
C GLU A 99 -13.19 -6.84 0.93
N GLU A 100 -13.99 -7.30 1.90
CA GLU A 100 -14.77 -6.43 2.78
C GLU A 100 -13.83 -5.65 3.71
N GLU A 101 -12.86 -6.33 4.32
CA GLU A 101 -11.80 -5.68 5.10
C GLU A 101 -11.01 -4.68 4.23
N GLY A 102 -10.72 -5.06 2.98
CA GLY A 102 -10.09 -4.18 2.00
C GLY A 102 -10.83 -2.86 1.81
N VAL A 103 -12.15 -2.94 1.55
CA VAL A 103 -13.00 -1.77 1.34
C VAL A 103 -13.09 -0.91 2.59
N GLU A 104 -13.28 -1.51 3.76
CA GLU A 104 -13.34 -0.78 5.03
C GLU A 104 -12.06 0.02 5.29
N VAL A 105 -10.90 -0.63 5.13
CA VAL A 105 -9.60 0.01 5.36
C VAL A 105 -9.36 1.13 4.35
N ALA A 106 -9.76 0.93 3.08
CA ALA A 106 -9.66 1.95 2.04
C ALA A 106 -10.54 3.18 2.34
N VAL A 107 -11.75 2.98 2.88
CA VAL A 107 -12.63 4.08 3.31
C VAL A 107 -11.98 4.85 4.46
N ARG A 108 -11.45 4.16 5.47
CA ARG A 108 -10.74 4.79 6.60
C ARG A 108 -9.50 5.56 6.11
N ALA A 109 -8.72 5.00 5.19
CA ALA A 109 -7.58 5.66 4.57
C ALA A 109 -8.01 6.92 3.81
N ALA A 110 -9.08 6.85 3.01
CA ALA A 110 -9.61 8.00 2.28
C ALA A 110 -10.12 9.11 3.21
N GLN A 111 -10.77 8.75 4.33
CA GLN A 111 -11.18 9.73 5.34
C GLN A 111 -9.97 10.40 6.00
N TRP A 112 -8.93 9.62 6.29
CA TRP A 112 -7.67 10.14 6.83
C TRP A 112 -7.01 11.11 5.84
N MET A 113 -6.89 10.75 4.55
CA MET A 113 -6.32 11.63 3.52
C MET A 113 -7.00 12.99 3.46
N ARG A 114 -8.34 13.02 3.48
CA ARG A 114 -9.12 14.27 3.48
C ARG A 114 -8.81 15.14 4.71
N ARG A 115 -8.64 14.51 5.88
CA ARG A 115 -8.29 15.23 7.12
C ARG A 115 -6.88 15.79 7.05
N SER A 116 -5.93 15.02 6.52
CA SER A 116 -4.53 15.45 6.35
C SER A 116 -4.38 16.57 5.31
N ASP A 117 -5.23 16.60 4.27
CA ASP A 117 -5.30 17.74 3.35
C ASP A 117 -5.85 18.99 4.02
N ALA A 118 -6.93 18.86 4.80
CA ALA A 118 -7.51 19.98 5.53
C ALA A 118 -6.53 20.60 6.53
N SER A 119 -5.75 19.78 7.26
CA SER A 119 -4.75 20.29 8.20
C SER A 119 -3.59 21.02 7.52
N THR A 120 -3.25 20.65 6.28
CA THR A 120 -2.23 21.35 5.50
C THR A 120 -2.74 22.73 5.05
N ALA A 121 -4.02 22.82 4.68
CA ALA A 121 -4.63 24.07 4.23
C ALA A 121 -4.82 25.11 5.35
N SER A 122 -4.90 24.68 6.61
CA SER A 122 -5.07 25.57 7.77
C SER A 122 -3.77 26.21 8.29
N SER A 123 -2.64 26.03 7.60
CA SER A 123 -1.37 26.69 7.95
C SER A 123 -0.95 27.76 6.93
N PRO A 124 -1.70 28.88 6.76
CA PRO A 124 -1.22 30.03 6.01
C PRO A 124 -0.52 31.03 6.94
N GLY A 125 0.76 31.31 6.68
CA GLY A 125 1.42 32.55 7.13
C GLY A 125 2.26 32.45 8.42
N ALA A 126 3.57 32.37 8.22
CA ALA A 126 4.55 33.13 8.99
C ALA A 126 5.37 33.95 7.99
#